data_AF-A0A0P9SC64-F1
#
_entry.id   AF-A0A0P9SC64-F1
#
_cell.length_a   1.000
_cell.length_b   1.000
_cell.length_c   1.000
_cell.angle_alpha   90.00
_cell.angle_beta   90.00
_cell.angle_gamma   90.00
#
_symmetry.space_group_name_H-M   'P 1'
#
loop_
_entity.id
_entity.type
_entity.pdbx_description
1 polymer ?
#
loop_
_entity_poly.entity_id
_entity_poly.type
_entity_poly.pdbx_seq_one_letter_code
_entity_poly.pdbx_strand_id
1 'polypeptide(L)'
;MNEMPESPPKPDPFGTYNELNRTLRNLDERALVLTLAAFAEDTLGELLMAFFMPSAASRSLVNGFNAPLGNFSSRIKATYAIGLISKGQFNDLQHLREIRNKFSHTWKPISFTDPSVAGHILGLRFGRSYQAYPDTPYRKVLGTFQYLLIELRVAVADLTTSPKAKFIGTALSGGIVGDSFEEQLERATTDVTCDIAEHESSEGQKKLFYDGVLWVWKVRLDRLYKEAGPEREEKVHALMRSVWKQLGDRPDPNDDFPEA
;
A
#
# COMPACT_ATOMS: atom_id res chain seq x y z
N MET A 1 -20.48 -43.01 1.95
CA MET A 1 -19.36 -42.06 1.88
C MET A 1 -19.97 -40.68 2.10
N ASN A 2 -19.82 -40.09 3.28
CA ASN A 2 -20.11 -38.67 3.46
C ASN A 2 -18.94 -37.93 2.84
N GLU A 3 -19.16 -37.26 1.72
CA GLU A 3 -18.22 -36.29 1.18
C GLU A 3 -17.92 -35.28 2.29
N MET A 4 -16.64 -35.09 2.59
CA MET A 4 -16.23 -34.01 3.48
C MET A 4 -16.74 -32.71 2.86
N PRO A 5 -17.34 -31.79 3.64
CA PRO A 5 -17.79 -30.52 3.09
C PRO A 5 -16.58 -29.85 2.43
N GLU A 6 -16.73 -29.46 1.16
CA GLU A 6 -15.74 -28.66 0.44
C GLU A 6 -15.28 -27.53 1.35
N SER A 7 -13.97 -27.39 1.53
CA SER A 7 -13.42 -26.25 2.25
C SER A 7 -13.96 -24.98 1.60
N PRO A 8 -14.41 -23.98 2.38
CA PRO A 8 -14.94 -22.75 1.81
C PRO A 8 -13.94 -22.16 0.80
N PRO A 9 -14.40 -21.58 -0.32
CA PRO A 9 -13.53 -21.03 -1.33
C PRO A 9 -12.56 -20.04 -0.68
N LYS A 10 -11.28 -20.13 -1.05
CA LYS A 10 -10.27 -19.19 -0.55
C LYS A 10 -10.75 -17.76 -0.86
N PRO A 11 -10.64 -16.83 0.09
CA PRO A 11 -11.02 -15.45 -0.16
C PRO A 11 -10.21 -14.91 -1.35
N ASP A 12 -10.88 -14.31 -2.31
CA ASP A 12 -10.25 -13.61 -3.42
C ASP A 12 -10.02 -12.14 -3.00
N PRO A 13 -8.80 -11.73 -2.64
CA PRO A 13 -8.52 -10.35 -2.25
C PRO A 13 -8.63 -9.39 -3.44
N PHE A 14 -8.60 -9.89 -4.68
CA PHE A 14 -8.53 -9.07 -5.88
C PHE A 14 -9.90 -8.76 -6.49
N GLY A 15 -10.93 -9.60 -6.31
CA GLY A 15 -12.25 -9.43 -6.92
C GLY A 15 -12.86 -8.04 -6.67
N THR A 16 -13.15 -7.72 -5.41
CA THR A 16 -13.74 -6.42 -5.01
C THR A 16 -12.78 -5.25 -5.26
N TYR A 17 -11.47 -5.46 -5.11
CA TYR A 17 -10.47 -4.44 -5.42
C TYR A 17 -10.44 -4.09 -6.93
N ASN A 18 -10.57 -5.10 -7.79
CA ASN A 18 -10.65 -4.92 -9.23
C ASN A 18 -11.94 -4.19 -9.64
N GLU A 19 -13.06 -4.46 -8.96
CA GLU A 19 -14.30 -3.70 -9.14
C GLU A 19 -14.13 -2.23 -8.76
N LEU A 20 -13.56 -1.96 -7.58
CA LEU A 20 -13.21 -0.60 -7.15
C LEU A 20 -12.36 0.10 -8.23
N ASN A 21 -11.30 -0.55 -8.69
CA ASN A 21 -10.40 0.03 -9.71
C ASN A 21 -11.06 0.34 -11.05
N ARG A 22 -12.14 -0.37 -11.42
CA ARG A 22 -12.93 -0.01 -12.59
C ARG A 22 -13.74 1.27 -12.32
N THR A 23 -14.31 1.40 -11.12
CA THR A 23 -15.12 2.56 -10.71
C THR A 23 -14.30 3.83 -10.49
N LEU A 24 -13.05 3.72 -9.99
CA LEU A 24 -12.19 4.89 -9.75
C LEU A 24 -11.77 5.60 -11.05
N ARG A 25 -11.93 4.96 -12.21
CA ARG A 25 -11.61 5.57 -13.51
C ARG A 25 -12.57 6.73 -13.77
N ASN A 26 -12.01 7.91 -14.01
CA ASN A 26 -12.73 9.13 -14.39
C ASN A 26 -13.60 9.76 -13.30
N LEU A 27 -13.38 9.45 -12.02
CA LEU A 27 -14.04 10.18 -10.94
C LEU A 27 -13.47 11.60 -10.81
N ASP A 28 -14.30 12.54 -10.38
CA ASP A 28 -13.80 13.83 -9.91
C ASP A 28 -13.13 13.68 -8.52
N GLU A 29 -12.47 14.74 -8.04
CA GLU A 29 -11.72 14.72 -6.78
C GLU A 29 -12.59 14.35 -5.57
N ARG A 30 -13.84 14.84 -5.53
CA ARG A 30 -14.77 14.58 -4.43
C ARG A 30 -15.22 13.13 -4.46
N ALA A 31 -15.69 12.65 -5.60
CA ALA A 31 -16.13 11.28 -5.80
C ALA A 31 -14.99 10.29 -5.53
N LEU A 32 -13.78 10.60 -5.99
CA LEU A 32 -12.57 9.80 -5.72
C LEU A 32 -12.36 9.64 -4.21
N VAL A 33 -12.27 10.74 -3.47
CA VAL A 33 -12.00 10.72 -2.02
C VAL A 33 -13.08 9.98 -1.25
N LEU A 34 -14.36 10.26 -1.54
CA LEU A 34 -15.48 9.64 -0.85
C LEU A 34 -15.52 8.13 -1.11
N THR A 35 -15.25 7.71 -2.35
CA THR A 35 -15.22 6.29 -2.75
C THR A 35 -14.08 5.56 -2.08
N LEU A 36 -12.86 6.12 -2.11
CA LEU A 36 -11.68 5.54 -1.44
C LEU A 36 -11.89 5.42 0.07
N ALA A 37 -12.45 6.45 0.71
CA ALA A 37 -12.68 6.44 2.15
C ALA A 37 -13.75 5.43 2.58
N ALA A 38 -14.84 5.30 1.82
CA ALA A 38 -15.86 4.29 2.08
C ALA A 38 -15.28 2.86 1.97
N PHE A 39 -14.55 2.59 0.89
CA PHE A 39 -13.92 1.29 0.69
C PHE A 39 -12.86 0.97 1.78
N ALA A 40 -12.07 1.97 2.18
CA ALA A 40 -11.11 1.82 3.27
C ALA A 40 -11.81 1.51 4.61
N GLU A 41 -12.89 2.24 4.93
CA GLU A 41 -13.67 2.05 6.14
C GLU A 41 -14.27 0.64 6.22
N ASP A 42 -14.83 0.14 5.12
CA ASP A 42 -15.37 -1.22 5.01
C ASP A 42 -14.27 -2.28 5.16
N THR A 43 -13.15 -2.11 4.45
CA THR A 43 -12.02 -3.06 4.51
C THR A 43 -11.41 -3.14 5.91
N LEU A 44 -11.30 -2.02 6.64
CA LEU A 44 -10.87 -2.03 8.04
C LEU A 44 -11.86 -2.77 8.95
N GLY A 45 -13.17 -2.68 8.66
CA GLY A 45 -14.19 -3.46 9.36
C GLY A 45 -14.03 -4.96 9.13
N GLU A 46 -13.75 -5.35 7.88
CA GLU A 46 -13.45 -6.73 7.52
C GLU A 46 -12.18 -7.25 8.21
N LEU A 47 -11.11 -6.44 8.29
CA LEU A 47 -9.89 -6.79 9.04
C LEU A 47 -10.19 -7.08 10.51
N LEU A 48 -10.95 -6.21 11.16
CA LEU A 48 -11.35 -6.42 12.56
C LEU A 48 -12.17 -7.69 12.73
N MET A 49 -13.10 -7.97 11.80
CA MET A 49 -13.94 -9.17 11.84
C MET A 49 -13.15 -10.45 11.54
N ALA A 50 -12.15 -10.39 10.69
CA ALA A 50 -11.26 -11.52 10.41
C ALA A 50 -10.33 -11.83 11.60
N PHE A 51 -9.94 -10.81 12.36
CA PHE A 51 -9.04 -10.95 13.50
C PHE A 51 -9.76 -11.33 14.81
N PHE A 52 -10.91 -10.73 15.09
CA PHE A 52 -11.65 -10.99 16.33
C PHE A 52 -12.28 -12.38 16.34
N MET A 53 -12.49 -12.92 17.55
CA MET A 53 -13.19 -14.19 17.71
C MET A 53 -14.60 -14.11 17.10
N PRO A 54 -14.99 -14.97 16.13
CA PRO A 54 -16.35 -15.05 15.62
C PRO A 54 -17.41 -15.23 16.72
N SER A 55 -18.03 -14.12 17.13
CA SER A 55 -19.02 -14.08 18.19
C SER A 55 -20.03 -12.94 17.97
N ALA A 56 -21.16 -13.00 18.66
CA ALA A 56 -22.13 -11.91 18.66
C ALA A 56 -21.53 -10.61 19.25
N ALA A 57 -20.65 -10.74 20.25
CA ALA A 57 -19.94 -9.62 20.85
C ALA A 57 -19.07 -8.89 19.81
N SER A 58 -18.24 -9.63 19.06
CA SER A 58 -17.40 -9.05 18.00
C SER A 58 -18.23 -8.36 16.92
N ARG A 59 -19.34 -8.98 16.48
CA ARG A 59 -20.26 -8.36 15.52
C ARG A 59 -20.88 -7.08 16.06
N SER A 60 -21.30 -7.06 17.33
CA SER A 60 -21.88 -5.86 17.95
C SER A 60 -20.87 -4.71 18.09
N LEU A 61 -19.58 -5.04 18.25
CA LEU A 61 -18.52 -4.04 18.33
C LEU A 61 -18.23 -3.34 17.00
N VAL A 62 -18.32 -4.06 15.88
CA VAL A 62 -17.90 -3.56 14.55
C VAL A 62 -19.08 -3.16 13.66
N ASN A 63 -20.17 -3.93 13.67
CA ASN A 63 -21.31 -3.81 12.75
C ASN A 63 -22.66 -3.60 13.47
N GLY A 64 -22.67 -3.57 14.80
CA GLY A 64 -23.87 -3.31 15.59
C GLY A 64 -24.41 -1.89 15.42
N PHE A 65 -25.68 -1.68 15.78
CA PHE A 65 -26.23 -0.34 15.91
C PHE A 65 -25.44 0.44 16.99
N ASN A 66 -24.94 1.63 16.65
CA ASN A 66 -24.01 2.40 17.49
C ASN A 66 -22.75 1.62 17.90
N ALA A 67 -22.26 0.73 17.03
CA ALA A 67 -21.01 0.00 17.19
C ALA A 67 -19.85 0.93 17.59
N PRO A 68 -19.12 0.65 18.69
CA PRO A 68 -17.94 1.42 19.10
C PRO A 68 -16.84 1.49 18.02
N LEU A 69 -16.73 0.45 17.19
CA LEU A 69 -15.80 0.37 16.04
C LEU A 69 -16.55 0.52 14.71
N GLY A 70 -17.67 1.24 14.71
CA GLY A 70 -18.56 1.41 13.57
C GLY A 70 -18.22 2.58 12.63
N ASN A 71 -17.23 3.42 12.98
CA ASN A 71 -16.85 4.57 12.16
C ASN A 71 -15.37 4.55 11.75
N PHE A 72 -15.05 5.28 10.68
CA PHE A 72 -13.73 5.29 10.07
C PHE A 72 -12.60 5.61 11.05
N SER A 73 -12.78 6.63 11.90
CA SER A 73 -11.75 7.02 12.89
C SER A 73 -11.48 5.91 13.91
N SER A 74 -12.55 5.30 14.44
CA SER A 74 -12.45 4.21 15.42
C SER A 74 -11.80 2.97 14.82
N ARG A 75 -12.12 2.63 13.56
CA ARG A 75 -11.55 1.49 12.85
C ARG A 75 -10.05 1.68 12.60
N ILE A 76 -9.62 2.84 12.09
CA ILE A 76 -8.20 3.16 11.87
C ILE A 76 -7.39 3.01 13.18
N LYS A 77 -7.91 3.54 14.29
CA LYS A 77 -7.24 3.47 15.59
C LYS A 77 -7.17 2.03 16.12
N ALA A 78 -8.28 1.29 16.04
CA ALA A 78 -8.35 -0.07 16.55
C ALA A 78 -7.44 -1.02 15.77
N THR A 79 -7.47 -0.98 14.43
CA THR A 79 -6.62 -1.82 13.61
C THR A 79 -5.14 -1.54 13.88
N TYR A 80 -4.72 -0.28 13.97
CA TYR A 80 -3.34 0.05 14.32
C TYR A 80 -2.96 -0.40 15.73
N ALA A 81 -3.81 -0.15 16.73
CA ALA A 81 -3.51 -0.46 18.13
C ALA A 81 -3.31 -1.96 18.39
N ILE A 82 -3.98 -2.82 17.62
CA ILE A 82 -3.83 -4.29 17.74
C ILE A 82 -2.86 -4.88 16.70
N GLY A 83 -2.19 -4.02 15.92
CA GLY A 83 -1.15 -4.40 14.95
C GLY A 83 -1.63 -4.63 13.53
N LEU A 84 -2.92 -4.60 13.22
CA LEU A 84 -3.40 -5.02 11.90
C LEU A 84 -2.93 -4.17 10.70
N ILE A 85 -2.44 -2.96 10.94
CA ILE A 85 -1.89 -2.08 9.92
C ILE A 85 -0.58 -1.45 10.41
N SER A 86 0.31 -1.14 9.48
CA SER A 86 1.58 -0.49 9.79
C SER A 86 1.41 0.96 10.23
N LYS A 87 2.50 1.58 10.73
CA LYS A 87 2.49 3.01 11.07
C LYS A 87 2.25 3.88 9.83
N GLY A 88 2.86 3.52 8.70
CA GLY A 88 2.69 4.24 7.44
C GLY A 88 1.25 4.14 6.92
N GLN A 89 0.67 2.94 6.90
CA GLN A 89 -0.75 2.74 6.53
C GLN A 89 -1.69 3.52 7.46
N PHE A 90 -1.44 3.52 8.77
CA PHE A 90 -2.19 4.34 9.73
C PHE A 90 -2.13 5.83 9.39
N ASN A 91 -0.94 6.37 9.11
CA ASN A 91 -0.77 7.78 8.78
C ASN A 91 -1.51 8.16 7.48
N ASP A 92 -1.37 7.37 6.41
CA ASP A 92 -2.05 7.60 5.14
C ASP A 92 -3.59 7.54 5.29
N LEU A 93 -4.10 6.61 6.08
CA LEU A 93 -5.53 6.53 6.41
C LEU A 93 -6.01 7.74 7.23
N GLN A 94 -5.19 8.29 8.13
CA GLN A 94 -5.52 9.53 8.84
C GLN A 94 -5.56 10.72 7.87
N HIS A 95 -4.62 10.82 6.93
CA HIS A 95 -4.66 11.82 5.86
C HIS A 95 -5.93 11.68 5.01
N LEU A 96 -6.30 10.45 4.60
CA LEU A 96 -7.55 10.21 3.87
C LEU A 96 -8.77 10.65 4.65
N ARG A 97 -8.82 10.35 5.95
CA ARG A 97 -9.93 10.74 6.83
C ARG A 97 -10.08 12.25 6.89
N GLU A 98 -8.98 12.98 7.06
CA GLU A 98 -9.01 14.46 7.08
C GLU A 98 -9.44 15.04 5.74
N ILE A 99 -8.87 14.55 4.63
CA ILE A 99 -9.27 14.96 3.27
C ILE A 99 -10.76 14.69 3.07
N ARG A 100 -11.25 13.48 3.38
CA ARG A 100 -12.67 13.11 3.28
C ARG A 100 -13.57 14.02 4.10
N ASN A 101 -13.19 14.34 5.33
CA ASN A 101 -13.95 15.24 6.19
C ASN A 101 -14.08 16.65 5.59
N LYS A 102 -13.04 17.16 4.93
CA LYS A 102 -13.10 18.44 4.22
C LYS A 102 -14.07 18.37 3.04
N PHE A 103 -14.04 17.29 2.26
CA PHE A 103 -14.95 17.10 1.13
C PHE A 103 -16.41 16.85 1.54
N SER A 104 -16.67 16.24 2.70
CA SER A 104 -18.02 15.90 3.16
C SER A 104 -18.73 16.98 3.98
N HIS A 105 -17.99 17.87 4.65
CA HIS A 105 -18.58 18.88 5.55
C HIS A 105 -18.71 20.28 4.94
N THR A 106 -18.60 20.40 3.62
CA THR A 106 -18.81 21.66 2.91
C THR A 106 -19.65 21.45 1.66
N TRP A 107 -20.67 22.30 1.49
CA TRP A 107 -21.41 22.39 0.23
C TRP A 107 -20.66 23.22 -0.82
N LYS A 108 -19.67 24.01 -0.40
CA LYS A 108 -18.87 24.85 -1.29
C LYS A 108 -17.95 23.98 -2.18
N PRO A 109 -17.54 24.50 -3.35
CA PRO A 109 -16.46 23.89 -4.11
C PRO A 109 -15.20 23.79 -3.25
N ILE A 110 -14.56 22.63 -3.28
CA ILE A 110 -13.28 22.33 -2.65
C ILE A 110 -12.51 21.42 -3.61
N SER A 111 -11.20 21.60 -3.69
CA SER A 111 -10.30 20.87 -4.58
C SER A 111 -9.03 20.41 -3.86
N PHE A 112 -8.21 19.64 -4.57
CA PHE A 112 -6.89 19.21 -4.08
C PHE A 112 -5.87 20.34 -3.97
N THR A 113 -6.14 21.50 -4.59
CA THR A 113 -5.26 22.67 -4.50
C THR A 113 -5.55 23.56 -3.29
N ASP A 114 -6.65 23.32 -2.57
CA ASP A 114 -6.95 24.06 -1.35
C ASP A 114 -5.88 23.79 -0.29
N PRO A 115 -5.33 24.82 0.39
CA PRO A 115 -4.25 24.63 1.37
C PRO A 115 -4.58 23.62 2.47
N SER A 116 -5.85 23.56 2.90
CA SER A 116 -6.32 22.62 3.93
C SER A 116 -6.39 21.16 3.48
N VAL A 117 -6.30 20.90 2.17
CA VAL A 117 -6.30 19.56 1.55
C VAL A 117 -4.91 19.23 1.02
N ALA A 118 -4.27 20.17 0.33
CA ALA A 118 -2.96 20.03 -0.28
C ALA A 118 -1.89 19.58 0.72
N GLY A 119 -1.91 20.12 1.95
CA GLY A 119 -0.99 19.70 3.00
C GLY A 119 -1.12 18.22 3.37
N HIS A 120 -2.36 17.69 3.40
CA HIS A 120 -2.57 16.26 3.66
C HIS A 120 -2.13 15.39 2.48
N ILE A 121 -2.36 15.83 1.24
CA ILE A 121 -1.90 15.11 0.03
C ILE A 121 -0.36 15.10 -0.04
N LEU A 122 0.28 16.20 0.35
CA LEU A 122 1.73 16.27 0.42
C LEU A 122 2.30 15.26 1.42
N GLY A 123 1.63 15.09 2.56
CA GLY A 123 2.00 14.13 3.61
C GLY A 123 1.77 12.66 3.27
N LEU A 124 1.02 12.35 2.21
CA LEU A 124 0.85 10.96 1.74
C LEU A 124 2.19 10.37 1.28
N ARG A 125 2.38 9.09 1.59
CA ARG A 125 3.48 8.28 1.05
C ARG A 125 3.31 8.04 -0.44
N PHE A 126 4.35 7.51 -1.08
CA PHE A 126 4.27 7.02 -2.45
C PHE A 126 4.12 5.50 -2.45
N GLY A 127 3.02 4.98 -3.03
CA GLY A 127 2.80 3.54 -3.17
C GLY A 127 3.95 2.83 -3.91
N ARG A 128 4.34 1.64 -3.46
CA ARG A 128 5.51 0.91 -4.01
C ARG A 128 5.29 0.39 -5.44
N SER A 129 4.08 0.51 -5.98
CA SER A 129 3.71 0.07 -7.34
C SER A 129 3.76 1.18 -8.39
N TYR A 130 4.17 2.40 -8.05
CA TYR A 130 4.32 3.46 -9.04
C TYR A 130 5.36 3.10 -10.10
N GLN A 131 5.02 3.34 -11.36
CA GLN A 131 5.94 3.19 -12.51
C GLN A 131 6.67 4.49 -12.84
N ALA A 132 6.13 5.63 -12.39
CA ALA A 132 6.70 6.96 -12.57
C ALA A 132 6.19 7.88 -11.46
N TYR A 133 6.89 9.00 -11.26
CA TYR A 133 6.50 10.01 -10.27
C TYR A 133 5.08 10.55 -10.58
N PRO A 134 4.16 10.57 -9.58
CA PRO A 134 2.82 11.09 -9.79
C PRO A 134 2.80 12.62 -9.79
N ASP A 135 2.95 13.25 -10.96
CA ASP A 135 3.06 14.71 -11.13
C ASP A 135 1.82 15.53 -10.74
N THR A 136 0.69 14.89 -10.40
CA THR A 136 -0.53 15.59 -9.99
C THR A 136 -1.05 15.10 -8.65
N PRO A 137 -1.68 15.97 -7.83
CA PRO A 137 -2.32 15.57 -6.58
C PRO A 137 -3.30 14.41 -6.77
N TYR A 138 -4.05 14.43 -7.88
CA TYR A 138 -4.97 13.36 -8.24
C TYR A 138 -4.26 12.01 -8.42
N ARG A 139 -3.17 11.96 -9.19
CA ARG A 139 -2.38 10.74 -9.39
C ARG A 139 -1.72 10.26 -8.10
N LYS A 140 -1.30 11.20 -7.24
CA LYS A 140 -0.72 10.86 -5.92
C LYS A 140 -1.77 10.22 -5.02
N VAL A 141 -2.95 10.83 -4.87
CA VAL A 141 -4.05 10.27 -4.08
C VAL A 141 -4.47 8.90 -4.63
N LEU A 142 -4.75 8.83 -5.93
CA LEU A 142 -5.22 7.59 -6.56
C LEU A 142 -4.22 6.45 -6.38
N GLY A 143 -2.95 6.63 -6.76
CA GLY A 143 -1.96 5.56 -6.68
C GLY A 143 -1.62 5.13 -5.26
N THR A 144 -1.58 6.07 -4.30
CA THR A 144 -1.33 5.77 -2.89
C THR A 144 -2.42 4.85 -2.33
N PHE A 145 -3.70 5.19 -2.54
CA PHE A 145 -4.78 4.40 -1.97
C PHE A 145 -5.10 3.14 -2.76
N GLN A 146 -4.88 3.10 -4.07
CA GLN A 146 -4.93 1.84 -4.81
C GLN A 146 -3.96 0.83 -4.20
N TYR A 147 -2.71 1.25 -3.96
CA TYR A 147 -1.69 0.41 -3.35
C TYR A 147 -2.05 0.00 -1.91
N LEU A 148 -2.38 0.96 -1.05
CA LEU A 148 -2.74 0.68 0.35
C LEU A 148 -3.93 -0.27 0.44
N LEU A 149 -4.98 -0.05 -0.36
CA LEU A 149 -6.20 -0.86 -0.29
C LEU A 149 -5.98 -2.30 -0.72
N ILE A 150 -5.14 -2.58 -1.72
CA ILE A 150 -4.83 -3.97 -2.08
C ILE A 150 -4.05 -4.67 -0.95
N GLU A 151 -3.15 -3.98 -0.26
CA GLU A 151 -2.46 -4.56 0.91
C GLU A 151 -3.44 -4.92 2.01
N LEU A 152 -4.40 -4.05 2.32
CA LEU A 152 -5.44 -4.36 3.30
C LEU A 152 -6.32 -5.54 2.86
N ARG A 153 -6.64 -5.66 1.57
CA ARG A 153 -7.42 -6.82 1.06
C ARG A 153 -6.64 -8.13 1.18
N VAL A 154 -5.35 -8.12 0.84
CA VAL A 154 -4.48 -9.29 1.02
C VAL A 154 -4.40 -9.66 2.51
N ALA A 155 -4.25 -8.67 3.38
CA ALA A 155 -4.27 -8.88 4.83
C ALA A 155 -5.57 -9.52 5.33
N VAL A 156 -6.75 -9.12 4.81
CA VAL A 156 -8.02 -9.78 5.12
C VAL A 156 -7.98 -11.25 4.71
N ALA A 157 -7.54 -11.56 3.49
CA ALA A 157 -7.46 -12.93 2.99
C ALA A 157 -6.49 -13.79 3.83
N ASP A 158 -5.33 -13.26 4.20
CA ASP A 158 -4.34 -13.96 5.01
C ASP A 158 -4.87 -14.29 6.41
N LEU A 159 -5.51 -13.32 7.09
CA LEU A 159 -6.08 -13.51 8.42
C LEU A 159 -7.17 -14.58 8.46
N THR A 160 -7.96 -14.71 7.38
CA THR A 160 -9.02 -15.74 7.30
C THR A 160 -8.47 -17.14 7.05
N THR A 161 -7.24 -17.28 6.53
CA THR A 161 -6.66 -18.59 6.18
C THR A 161 -5.69 -19.13 7.23
N SER A 162 -5.09 -18.27 8.07
CA SER A 162 -4.23 -18.69 9.19
C SER A 162 -4.39 -17.76 10.40
N PRO A 163 -5.17 -18.15 11.43
CA PRO A 163 -5.53 -17.25 12.53
C PRO A 163 -4.42 -17.06 13.59
N LYS A 164 -3.13 -17.18 13.25
CA LYS A 164 -2.05 -17.09 14.24
C LYS A 164 -0.80 -16.34 13.75
N ALA A 165 -0.75 -15.04 14.03
CA ALA A 165 0.43 -14.31 14.51
C ALA A 165 0.04 -12.87 14.85
N LYS A 166 0.90 -12.16 15.59
CA LYS A 166 0.86 -10.71 15.80
C LYS A 166 1.06 -10.06 14.42
N PHE A 167 -0.03 -9.88 13.66
CA PHE A 167 -0.01 -9.27 12.34
C PHE A 167 0.40 -7.80 12.53
N ILE A 168 1.37 -7.29 11.76
CA ILE A 168 1.89 -5.90 11.85
C ILE A 168 1.62 -5.13 10.52
N GLY A 169 0.94 -5.77 9.55
CA GLY A 169 0.64 -5.23 8.22
C GLY A 169 1.27 -6.05 7.09
N THR A 170 0.77 -5.85 5.87
CA THR A 170 1.33 -6.44 4.63
C THR A 170 2.01 -5.35 3.83
N ALA A 171 3.21 -5.64 3.29
CA ALA A 171 3.92 -4.80 2.34
C ALA A 171 4.12 -5.56 1.02
N LEU A 172 3.53 -5.09 -0.08
CA LEU A 172 3.64 -5.77 -1.38
C LEU A 172 4.83 -5.24 -2.19
N SER A 173 5.84 -6.08 -2.43
CA SER A 173 6.90 -5.80 -3.41
C SER A 173 6.68 -6.60 -4.69
N GLY A 174 6.39 -5.92 -5.80
CA GLY A 174 6.32 -6.57 -7.11
C GLY A 174 7.67 -7.16 -7.52
N GLY A 175 7.66 -8.32 -8.18
CA GLY A 175 8.87 -8.93 -8.76
C GLY A 175 9.38 -8.18 -9.99
N ILE A 176 10.48 -8.67 -10.57
CA ILE A 176 11.00 -8.19 -11.85
C ILE A 176 10.27 -8.97 -12.96
N VAL A 177 9.75 -8.26 -13.96
CA VAL A 177 9.04 -8.88 -15.08
C VAL A 177 10.06 -9.55 -16.02
N GLY A 178 9.81 -10.81 -16.38
CA GLY A 178 10.61 -11.59 -17.33
C GLY A 178 10.43 -13.10 -17.09
N ASP A 179 10.42 -13.89 -18.16
CA ASP A 179 10.20 -15.34 -18.11
C ASP A 179 11.49 -16.10 -17.80
N SER A 180 12.64 -15.47 -18.03
CA SER A 180 13.97 -16.00 -17.70
C SER A 180 14.77 -15.06 -16.79
N PHE A 181 15.77 -15.61 -16.10
CA PHE A 181 16.69 -14.82 -15.28
C PHE A 181 17.41 -13.74 -16.10
N GLU A 182 17.79 -14.06 -17.33
CA GLU A 182 18.50 -13.17 -18.25
C GLU A 182 17.64 -11.99 -18.66
N GLU A 183 16.36 -12.22 -18.98
CA GLU A 183 15.40 -11.14 -19.25
C GLU A 183 15.19 -10.27 -18.02
N GLN A 184 15.07 -10.88 -16.83
CA GLN A 184 14.92 -10.13 -15.58
C GLN A 184 16.17 -9.29 -15.28
N LEU A 185 17.38 -9.82 -15.51
CA LEU A 185 18.63 -9.10 -15.29
C LEU A 185 18.81 -7.95 -16.28
N GLU A 186 18.48 -8.15 -17.56
CA GLU A 186 18.50 -7.09 -18.57
C GLU A 186 17.52 -5.97 -18.23
N ARG A 187 16.30 -6.35 -17.83
CA ARG A 187 15.27 -5.41 -17.40
C ARG A 187 15.70 -4.64 -16.17
N ALA A 188 16.19 -5.33 -15.15
CA ALA A 188 16.70 -4.69 -13.93
C ALA A 188 17.84 -3.71 -14.24
N THR A 189 18.78 -4.09 -15.12
CA THR A 189 19.89 -3.21 -15.52
C THR A 189 19.38 -1.92 -16.17
N THR A 190 18.41 -2.05 -17.07
CA THR A 190 17.81 -0.92 -17.78
C THR A 190 17.05 0.00 -16.83
N ASP A 191 16.12 -0.57 -16.05
CA ASP A 191 15.22 0.19 -15.19
C ASP A 191 15.99 0.85 -14.03
N VAL A 192 16.95 0.14 -13.39
CA VAL A 192 17.80 0.72 -12.34
C VAL A 192 18.64 1.88 -12.88
N THR A 193 19.22 1.76 -14.08
CA THR A 193 20.02 2.84 -14.67
C THR A 193 19.15 4.09 -14.90
N CYS A 194 17.94 3.90 -15.41
CA CYS A 194 16.97 4.98 -15.61
C CYS A 194 16.56 5.63 -14.28
N ASP A 195 16.19 4.81 -13.29
CA ASP A 195 15.73 5.29 -11.99
C ASP A 195 16.85 6.00 -11.19
N ILE A 196 18.11 5.58 -11.36
CA ILE A 196 19.26 6.31 -10.79
C ILE A 196 19.43 7.68 -11.47
N ALA A 197 19.33 7.77 -12.79
CA ALA A 197 19.45 9.05 -13.49
C ALA A 197 18.32 10.02 -13.10
N GLU A 198 17.09 9.51 -12.98
CA GLU A 198 15.95 10.30 -12.46
C GLU A 198 16.16 10.68 -10.99
N HIS A 199 16.67 9.78 -10.14
CA HIS A 199 17.00 10.09 -8.76
C HIS A 199 18.02 11.23 -8.67
N GLU A 200 19.14 11.15 -9.40
CA GLU A 200 20.22 12.14 -9.37
C GLU A 200 19.75 13.54 -9.80
N SER A 201 18.85 13.62 -10.78
CA SER A 201 18.32 14.88 -11.31
C SER A 201 17.11 15.44 -10.55
N SER A 202 16.57 14.69 -9.58
CA SER A 202 15.35 15.07 -8.86
C SER A 202 15.63 15.81 -7.55
N GLU A 203 14.69 16.69 -7.18
CA GLU A 203 14.66 17.40 -5.89
C GLU A 203 13.29 17.26 -5.20
N GLY A 204 13.21 17.62 -3.92
CA GLY A 204 11.96 17.67 -3.16
C GLY A 204 11.17 16.35 -3.15
N GLN A 205 9.87 16.43 -3.46
CA GLN A 205 8.96 15.27 -3.51
C GLN A 205 9.36 14.24 -4.57
N LYS A 206 9.91 14.68 -5.71
CA LYS A 206 10.37 13.77 -6.76
C LYS A 206 11.61 13.00 -6.29
N LYS A 207 12.54 13.64 -5.59
CA LYS A 207 13.68 12.95 -4.96
C LYS A 207 13.23 11.92 -3.94
N LEU A 208 12.30 12.30 -3.06
CA LEU A 208 11.72 11.40 -2.05
C LEU A 208 11.02 10.18 -2.69
N PHE A 209 10.35 10.39 -3.81
CA PHE A 209 9.75 9.30 -4.59
C PHE A 209 10.81 8.32 -5.10
N TYR A 210 11.88 8.82 -5.74
CA TYR A 210 12.93 7.95 -6.26
C TYR A 210 13.79 7.32 -5.15
N ASP A 211 13.92 7.95 -3.97
CA ASP A 211 14.47 7.29 -2.79
C ASP A 211 13.67 5.99 -2.49
N GLY A 212 12.34 6.06 -2.53
CA GLY A 212 11.46 4.90 -2.36
C GLY A 212 11.58 3.86 -3.48
N VAL A 213 11.72 4.30 -4.74
CA VAL A 213 11.93 3.40 -5.90
C VAL A 213 13.24 2.61 -5.74
N LEU A 214 14.33 3.27 -5.37
CA LEU A 214 15.62 2.62 -5.15
C LEU A 214 15.58 1.65 -3.96
N TRP A 215 14.82 1.96 -2.91
CA TRP A 215 14.56 1.00 -1.83
C TRP A 215 13.80 -0.25 -2.28
N VAL A 216 12.82 -0.11 -3.18
CA VAL A 216 12.14 -1.26 -3.80
C VAL A 216 13.14 -2.06 -4.65
N TRP A 217 14.04 -1.40 -5.39
CA TRP A 217 15.09 -2.08 -6.14
C TRP A 217 16.04 -2.87 -5.26
N LYS A 218 16.42 -2.33 -4.10
CA LYS A 218 17.23 -3.07 -3.12
C LYS A 218 16.60 -4.43 -2.77
N VAL A 219 15.30 -4.45 -2.45
CA VAL A 219 14.56 -5.70 -2.17
C VAL A 219 14.50 -6.64 -3.38
N ARG A 220 14.23 -6.10 -4.57
CA ARG A 220 14.15 -6.91 -5.82
C ARG A 220 15.50 -7.53 -6.19
N LEU A 221 16.58 -6.77 -6.10
CA LEU A 221 17.93 -7.23 -6.42
C LEU A 221 18.44 -8.23 -5.39
N ASP A 222 18.12 -8.08 -4.11
CA ASP A 222 18.42 -9.09 -3.09
C ASP A 222 17.77 -10.44 -3.42
N ARG A 223 16.55 -10.43 -3.97
CA ARG A 223 15.89 -11.66 -4.44
C ARG A 223 16.55 -12.22 -5.70
N LEU A 224 16.81 -11.38 -6.69
CA LEU A 224 17.47 -11.79 -7.94
C LEU A 224 18.87 -12.37 -7.66
N TYR A 225 19.62 -11.79 -6.72
CA TYR A 225 20.94 -12.27 -6.32
C TYR A 225 20.88 -13.68 -5.72
N LYS A 226 19.87 -13.99 -4.90
CA LYS A 226 19.67 -15.35 -4.35
C LYS A 226 19.39 -16.41 -5.41
N GLU A 227 18.85 -15.99 -6.56
CA GLU A 227 18.57 -16.86 -7.70
C GLU A 227 19.75 -16.92 -8.69
N ALA A 228 20.79 -16.08 -8.49
CA ALA A 228 21.95 -16.02 -9.36
C ALA A 228 22.91 -17.20 -9.11
N GLY A 229 23.40 -17.81 -10.19
CA GLY A 229 24.52 -18.74 -10.13
C GLY A 229 25.89 -18.03 -10.07
N PRO A 230 26.99 -18.76 -9.80
CA PRO A 230 28.31 -18.20 -9.52
C PRO A 230 28.84 -17.23 -10.59
N GLU A 231 28.54 -17.50 -11.87
CA GLU A 231 29.00 -16.68 -13.01
C GLU A 231 28.24 -15.36 -13.17
N ARG A 232 27.07 -15.24 -12.53
CA ARG A 232 26.13 -14.12 -12.73
C ARG A 232 26.03 -13.23 -11.50
N GLU A 233 26.50 -13.71 -10.35
CA GLU A 233 26.57 -12.97 -9.10
C GLU A 233 27.25 -11.62 -9.29
N GLU A 234 28.39 -11.56 -9.97
CA GLU A 234 29.14 -10.31 -10.12
C GLU A 234 28.33 -9.19 -10.80
N LYS A 235 27.52 -9.52 -11.82
CA LYS A 235 26.67 -8.55 -12.53
C LYS A 235 25.56 -8.03 -11.64
N VAL A 236 24.86 -8.91 -10.93
CA VAL A 236 23.81 -8.52 -9.99
C VAL A 236 24.43 -7.68 -8.85
N HIS A 237 25.57 -8.10 -8.33
CA HIS A 237 26.27 -7.42 -7.23
C HIS A 237 26.75 -6.02 -7.64
N ALA A 238 27.17 -5.83 -8.90
CA ALA A 238 27.49 -4.51 -9.44
C ALA A 238 26.27 -3.59 -9.48
N LEU A 239 25.11 -4.12 -9.88
CA LEU A 239 23.85 -3.39 -9.89
C LEU A 239 23.38 -3.02 -8.47
N MET A 240 23.53 -3.94 -7.51
CA MET A 240 23.24 -3.64 -6.09
C MET A 240 24.12 -2.50 -5.55
N ARG A 241 25.42 -2.51 -5.87
CA ARG A 241 26.35 -1.45 -5.46
C ARG A 241 25.97 -0.08 -6.04
N SER A 242 25.49 -0.01 -7.28
CA SER A 242 25.06 1.27 -7.85
C SER A 242 23.85 1.83 -7.12
N VAL A 243 22.88 0.98 -6.75
CA VAL A 243 21.70 1.37 -5.96
C VAL A 243 22.08 1.81 -4.54
N TRP A 244 22.87 1.01 -3.82
CA TRP A 244 23.26 1.33 -2.44
C TRP A 244 24.08 2.61 -2.33
N LYS A 245 24.93 2.90 -3.32
CA LYS A 245 25.69 4.15 -3.38
C LYS A 245 24.77 5.38 -3.40
N GLN A 246 23.64 5.32 -4.11
CA GLN A 246 22.69 6.43 -4.20
C GLN A 246 21.87 6.60 -2.93
N LEU A 247 21.49 5.48 -2.29
CA LEU A 247 20.74 5.50 -1.03
C LEU A 247 21.60 6.01 0.14
N GLY A 248 22.87 5.60 0.23
CA GLY A 248 23.72 5.93 1.39
C GLY A 248 23.03 5.57 2.71
N ASP A 249 22.95 6.53 3.63
CA ASP A 249 22.27 6.40 4.93
C ASP A 249 20.80 6.89 4.91
N ARG A 250 20.22 7.12 3.72
CA ARG A 250 18.82 7.59 3.62
C ARG A 250 17.86 6.49 4.07
N PRO A 251 16.92 6.77 5.00
CA PRO A 251 15.92 5.78 5.41
C PRO A 251 14.97 5.43 4.26
N ASP A 252 14.31 4.26 4.33
CA ASP A 252 13.20 3.95 3.42
C ASP A 252 12.07 4.95 3.69
N PRO A 253 11.70 5.83 2.73
CA PRO A 253 10.61 6.79 2.94
C PRO A 253 9.26 6.09 3.12
N ASN A 254 9.20 4.82 2.76
CA ASN A 254 8.07 3.93 2.93
C ASN A 254 8.35 2.86 4.00
N ASP A 255 9.26 3.07 4.94
CA ASP A 255 9.45 2.14 6.04
C ASP A 255 8.17 2.02 6.87
N ASP A 256 7.56 0.83 6.82
CA ASP A 256 6.37 0.49 7.58
C ASP A 256 6.71 0.03 9.01
N PHE A 257 7.99 -0.25 9.28
CA PHE A 257 8.50 -0.89 10.49
C PHE A 257 9.79 -0.21 10.99
N PRO A 258 9.77 1.08 11.37
CA PRO A 258 10.93 1.69 12.02
C PRO A 258 11.29 0.86 13.26
N GLU A 259 12.57 0.52 13.41
CA GLU A 259 13.08 -0.29 14.53
C GLU A 259 12.49 0.19 15.86
N ALA A 260 11.96 -0.76 16.64
CA ALA A 260 11.29 -0.52 17.93
C ALA A 260 12.25 -0.13 19.05
#